data_AF-A0A3L7US52-F1
#
_entry.id   AF-A0A3L7US52-F1
#
_cell.length_a   1.000
_cell.length_b   1.000
_cell.length_c   1.000
_cell.angle_alpha   90.00
_cell.angle_beta   90.00
_cell.angle_gamma   90.00
#
_symmetry.space_group_name_H-M   'P 1'
#
loop_
_entity.id
_entity.type
_entity.pdbx_description
1 polymer ?
#
loop_
_entity_poly.entity_id
_entity_poly.type
_entity_poly.pdbx_seq_one_letter_code
_entity_poly.pdbx_strand_id
1 'polypeptide(L)'
;MRVLALEMALGSYLTKGGYSMRSFQKSAVRRGFTLIELLVVIAIIAILIALLLPAVQQAREAARRSQCKNNLKQMGLALMNYEDTYKMLPPSRININPTIYGTVFEKSWQTMVLPQLDQAPLAKLYNANISWFLAANDVATTKQLPAMLCPSAGSSRLLPTTAIYTALGRTPGRPVWGYADYGSVNAARNSLFTLAGTPLPAGTKEELGAMGRGPGGVRIAEIRDGTSNTLLIGEDAGRPTQFIGGKEGLNPRVGNVAFGTPYTADGWGWADINSGFSIDGANILGLQNNTSGSGVVTMVGNCLMNCTNDSEIFSFHNGGAQFVLADGSVRFISQNLSPATLAALVTKGKKDLLGEF
;
A
#
# COMPACT_ATOMS: atom_id res chain seq x y z
N MET A 1 -27.80 -10.57 22.72
CA MET A 1 -28.83 -11.63 22.81
C MET A 1 -28.31 -12.71 23.76
N ARG A 2 -28.85 -12.81 24.99
CA ARG A 2 -28.63 -13.92 25.98
C ARG A 2 -27.17 -14.18 26.47
N VAL A 3 -26.86 -14.50 27.73
CA VAL A 3 -27.48 -14.34 29.08
C VAL A 3 -26.30 -14.23 30.06
N LEU A 4 -26.41 -13.40 31.10
CA LEU A 4 -25.57 -13.52 32.31
C LEU A 4 -26.40 -13.08 33.54
N ALA A 5 -26.94 -14.05 34.29
CA ALA A 5 -27.61 -13.83 35.57
C ALA A 5 -27.80 -15.17 36.32
N LEU A 6 -27.42 -15.20 37.62
CA LEU A 6 -27.75 -16.19 38.67
C LEU A 6 -27.34 -17.66 38.40
N GLU A 7 -26.83 -18.44 39.37
CA GLU A 7 -27.44 -18.74 40.68
C GLU A 7 -26.44 -18.96 41.83
N MET A 8 -27.00 -19.04 43.04
CA MET A 8 -26.30 -19.18 44.33
C MET A 8 -26.29 -20.62 44.87
N ALA A 9 -25.24 -20.94 45.63
CA ALA A 9 -25.20 -21.76 46.85
C ALA A 9 -26.22 -22.91 47.08
N LEU A 10 -25.71 -24.11 47.41
CA LEU A 10 -25.92 -24.85 48.68
C LEU A 10 -25.36 -26.29 48.57
N GLY A 11 -25.09 -26.96 49.70
CA GLY A 11 -24.93 -28.43 49.73
C GLY A 11 -23.64 -29.00 50.36
N SER A 12 -23.49 -28.85 51.68
CA SER A 12 -22.49 -29.59 52.48
C SER A 12 -22.82 -31.08 52.66
N TYR A 13 -21.85 -32.00 52.60
CA TYR A 13 -21.98 -33.32 53.25
C TYR A 13 -20.67 -33.97 53.74
N LEU A 14 -20.83 -34.84 54.74
CA LEU A 14 -19.83 -35.57 55.55
C LEU A 14 -19.87 -37.09 55.20
N THR A 15 -18.99 -38.02 55.62
CA THR A 15 -17.87 -38.01 56.61
C THR A 15 -16.90 -39.20 56.35
N LYS A 16 -15.64 -39.12 56.85
CA LYS A 16 -14.78 -40.20 57.44
C LYS A 16 -14.52 -41.56 56.72
N GLY A 17 -13.22 -41.94 56.73
CA GLY A 17 -12.71 -43.33 56.85
C GLY A 17 -12.39 -44.07 55.53
N GLY A 18 -11.36 -44.92 55.42
CA GLY A 18 -10.25 -45.26 56.34
C GLY A 18 -9.39 -46.42 55.78
N TYR A 19 -8.09 -46.50 56.16
CA TYR A 19 -7.12 -47.61 55.94
C TYR A 19 -6.85 -48.07 54.48
N SER A 20 -5.68 -47.78 53.88
CA SER A 20 -4.32 -48.32 54.15
C SER A 20 -4.00 -49.65 53.42
N MET A 21 -3.22 -49.55 52.34
CA MET A 21 -2.16 -50.52 52.03
C MET A 21 -0.92 -49.79 51.49
N ARG A 22 0.23 -49.97 52.14
CA ARG A 22 1.52 -49.43 51.70
C ARG A 22 2.14 -50.38 50.67
N SER A 23 2.37 -49.92 49.44
CA SER A 23 3.39 -50.54 48.59
C SER A 23 4.75 -49.93 48.91
N PHE A 24 5.79 -50.77 49.03
CA PHE A 24 7.17 -50.31 49.18
C PHE A 24 7.71 -49.84 47.82
N GLN A 25 7.25 -48.67 47.35
CA GLN A 25 8.01 -47.95 46.34
C GLN A 25 9.36 -47.55 46.96
N LYS A 26 10.46 -48.03 46.36
CA LYS A 26 11.80 -47.52 46.66
C LYS A 26 11.76 -46.00 46.53
N SER A 27 12.03 -45.29 47.63
CA SER A 27 12.25 -43.85 47.61
C SER A 27 13.55 -43.59 46.84
N ALA A 28 13.45 -43.50 45.52
CA ALA A 28 14.43 -42.78 44.74
C ALA A 28 14.42 -41.35 45.32
N VAL A 29 15.53 -40.95 45.93
CA VAL A 29 15.68 -39.63 46.54
C VAL A 29 15.49 -38.59 45.45
N ARG A 30 14.25 -38.11 45.31
CA ARG A 30 13.91 -37.00 44.41
C ARG A 30 14.60 -35.78 45.00
N ARG A 31 15.76 -35.44 44.45
CA ARG A 31 16.42 -34.16 44.70
C ARG A 31 15.40 -33.09 44.31
N GLY A 32 14.77 -32.48 45.30
CA GLY A 32 13.83 -31.39 45.09
C GLY A 32 14.59 -30.21 44.51
N PHE A 33 14.06 -29.63 43.44
CA PHE A 33 14.57 -28.38 42.90
C PHE A 33 14.48 -27.31 43.98
N THR A 34 15.60 -26.66 44.30
CA THR A 34 15.57 -25.54 45.25
C THR A 34 14.87 -24.35 44.61
N LEU A 35 14.26 -23.50 45.45
CA LEU A 35 13.62 -22.27 45.00
C LEU A 35 14.62 -21.36 44.26
N ILE A 36 15.90 -21.38 44.67
CA ILE A 36 16.98 -20.62 44.02
C ILE A 36 17.27 -21.16 42.61
N GLU A 37 17.42 -22.48 42.43
CA GLU A 37 17.63 -23.07 41.10
C GLU A 37 16.48 -22.75 40.15
N LEU A 38 15.23 -22.79 40.64
CA LEU A 38 14.05 -22.41 39.82
C LEU A 38 14.10 -20.93 39.42
N LEU A 39 14.42 -20.04 40.36
CA LEU A 39 14.56 -18.60 40.10
C LEU A 39 15.66 -18.29 39.08
N VAL A 40 16.81 -18.97 39.16
CA VAL A 40 17.91 -18.80 38.20
C VAL A 40 17.49 -19.26 36.80
N VAL A 41 16.81 -20.41 36.68
CA VAL A 41 16.35 -20.93 35.38
C VAL A 41 15.34 -19.98 34.72
N ILE A 42 14.35 -19.49 35.47
CA ILE A 42 13.38 -18.53 34.89
C ILE A 42 14.02 -17.18 34.55
N ALA A 43 15.02 -16.73 35.33
CA ALA A 43 15.76 -15.50 35.03
C ALA A 43 16.57 -15.63 33.72
N ILE A 44 17.26 -16.75 33.50
CA ILE A 44 17.98 -17.03 32.26
C ILE A 44 17.01 -17.09 31.07
N ILE A 45 15.88 -17.80 31.21
CA ILE A 45 14.85 -17.89 30.15
C ILE A 45 14.27 -16.50 29.84
N ALA A 46 13.98 -15.69 30.86
CA ALA A 46 13.46 -14.33 30.67
C ALA A 46 14.47 -13.43 29.92
N ILE A 47 15.76 -13.49 30.26
CA ILE A 47 16.82 -12.76 29.56
C ILE A 47 16.94 -13.24 28.10
N LEU A 48 16.95 -14.55 27.86
CA LEU A 48 17.02 -15.12 26.51
C LEU A 48 15.82 -14.69 25.65
N ILE A 49 14.60 -14.73 26.19
CA ILE A 49 13.39 -14.27 25.48
C ILE A 49 13.45 -12.75 25.23
N ALA A 50 13.91 -11.95 26.19
CA ALA A 50 14.05 -10.50 26.04
C ALA A 50 15.06 -10.11 24.95
N LEU A 51 16.13 -10.90 24.76
CA LEU A 51 17.11 -10.69 23.70
C LEU A 51 16.64 -11.24 22.33
N LEU A 52 15.94 -12.37 22.31
CA LEU A 52 15.46 -13.01 21.08
C LEU A 52 14.23 -12.32 20.47
N LEU A 53 13.31 -11.80 21.28
CA LEU A 53 12.06 -11.22 20.77
C LEU A 53 12.29 -10.03 19.82
N PRO A 54 13.15 -9.03 20.12
CA PRO A 54 13.47 -7.96 19.18
C PRO A 54 14.09 -8.48 17.88
N ALA A 55 15.04 -9.42 17.99
CA ALA A 55 15.72 -10.01 16.83
C ALA A 55 14.75 -10.76 15.90
N VAL A 56 13.81 -11.54 16.46
CA VAL A 56 12.77 -12.25 15.68
C VAL A 56 11.85 -11.27 14.94
N GLN A 57 11.49 -10.13 15.54
CA GLN A 57 10.67 -9.13 14.85
C GLN A 57 11.44 -8.40 13.74
N GLN A 58 12.71 -8.07 13.97
CA GLN A 58 13.57 -7.49 12.93
C GLN A 58 13.73 -8.45 11.73
N ALA A 59 13.98 -9.73 11.99
CA ALA A 59 14.07 -10.76 10.95
C ALA A 59 12.74 -10.91 10.17
N ARG A 60 11.59 -10.85 10.86
CA ARG A 60 10.26 -10.89 10.21
C ARG A 60 10.02 -9.67 9.31
N GLU A 61 10.39 -8.46 9.74
CA GLU A 61 10.24 -7.28 8.88
C GLU A 61 11.21 -7.28 7.70
N ALA A 62 12.45 -7.74 7.89
CA ALA A 62 13.41 -7.93 6.80
C ALA A 62 12.88 -8.92 5.74
N ALA A 63 12.22 -10.01 6.17
CA ALA A 63 11.56 -10.96 5.28
C ALA A 63 10.36 -10.31 4.54
N ARG A 64 9.50 -9.55 5.24
CA ARG A 64 8.39 -8.82 4.60
C ARG A 64 8.87 -7.79 3.58
N ARG A 65 9.90 -7.01 3.90
CA ARG A 65 10.55 -6.06 2.97
C ARG A 65 11.15 -6.75 1.75
N SER A 66 11.72 -7.94 1.94
CA SER A 66 12.22 -8.76 0.83
C SER A 66 11.07 -9.24 -0.06
N GLN A 67 9.91 -9.60 0.53
CA GLN A 67 8.72 -9.94 -0.23
C GLN A 67 8.13 -8.74 -0.98
N CYS A 68 8.02 -7.55 -0.36
CA CYS A 68 7.51 -6.37 -1.06
C CYS A 68 8.44 -5.96 -2.23
N LYS A 69 9.77 -6.10 -2.06
CA LYS A 69 10.74 -5.95 -3.16
C LYS A 69 10.54 -7.00 -4.27
N ASN A 70 10.27 -8.25 -3.93
CA ASN A 70 10.03 -9.32 -4.92
C ASN A 70 8.72 -9.12 -5.70
N ASN A 71 7.66 -8.68 -5.02
CA ASN A 71 6.39 -8.30 -5.63
C ASN A 71 6.58 -7.16 -6.66
N LEU A 72 7.31 -6.10 -6.28
CA LEU A 72 7.70 -5.04 -7.19
C LEU A 72 8.56 -5.55 -8.36
N LYS A 73 9.45 -6.53 -8.13
CA LYS A 73 10.23 -7.12 -9.24
C LYS A 73 9.34 -7.91 -10.21
N GLN A 74 8.32 -8.62 -9.72
CA GLN A 74 7.33 -9.29 -10.57
C GLN A 74 6.53 -8.28 -11.40
N MET A 75 6.06 -7.18 -10.81
CA MET A 75 5.37 -6.12 -11.57
C MET A 75 6.29 -5.40 -12.55
N GLY A 76 7.55 -5.16 -12.20
CA GLY A 76 8.54 -4.60 -13.13
C GLY A 76 8.82 -5.51 -14.33
N LEU A 77 8.94 -6.83 -14.11
CA LEU A 77 9.02 -7.80 -15.22
C LEU A 77 7.74 -7.82 -16.06
N ALA A 78 6.56 -7.73 -15.42
CA ALA A 78 5.29 -7.67 -16.13
C ALA A 78 5.15 -6.41 -17.01
N LEU A 79 5.65 -5.26 -16.54
CA LEU A 79 5.74 -4.03 -17.33
C LEU A 79 6.68 -4.16 -18.52
N MET A 80 7.84 -4.82 -18.37
CA MET A 80 8.75 -5.05 -19.50
C MET A 80 8.16 -6.03 -20.52
N ASN A 81 7.46 -7.08 -20.08
CA ASN A 81 6.74 -8.00 -20.97
C ASN A 81 5.55 -7.32 -21.68
N TYR A 82 4.90 -6.36 -21.01
CA TYR A 82 3.87 -5.52 -21.63
C TYR A 82 4.50 -4.61 -22.69
N GLU A 83 5.62 -3.97 -22.38
CA GLU A 83 6.36 -3.14 -23.33
C GLU A 83 6.79 -3.94 -24.56
N ASP A 84 7.33 -5.15 -24.40
CA ASP A 84 7.69 -5.98 -25.56
C ASP A 84 6.45 -6.36 -26.40
N THR A 85 5.29 -6.59 -25.77
CA THR A 85 4.06 -6.92 -26.49
C THR A 85 3.46 -5.73 -27.24
N TYR A 86 3.42 -4.55 -26.61
CA TYR A 86 2.66 -3.37 -27.08
C TYR A 86 3.54 -2.22 -27.58
N LYS A 87 4.87 -2.36 -27.48
CA LYS A 87 5.93 -1.39 -27.83
C LYS A 87 5.80 -0.03 -27.14
N MET A 88 5.16 -0.03 -25.97
CA MET A 88 5.04 1.10 -25.04
C MET A 88 4.71 0.59 -23.63
N LEU A 89 5.14 1.34 -22.61
CA LEU A 89 4.68 1.16 -21.24
C LEU A 89 3.18 1.47 -21.15
N PRO A 90 2.42 0.76 -20.28
CA PRO A 90 1.02 1.07 -20.08
C PRO A 90 0.87 2.44 -19.39
N PRO A 91 -0.11 3.26 -19.79
CA PRO A 91 -0.47 4.44 -19.02
C PRO A 91 -1.01 4.01 -17.65
N SER A 92 -0.84 4.87 -16.63
CA SER A 92 -1.39 4.65 -15.29
C SER A 92 -2.89 4.32 -15.32
N ARG A 93 -3.64 5.03 -16.16
CA ARG A 93 -5.05 4.78 -16.40
C ARG A 93 -5.52 5.27 -17.76
N ILE A 94 -6.53 4.59 -18.28
CA ILE A 94 -7.42 5.08 -19.33
C ILE A 94 -8.80 5.28 -18.69
N ASN A 95 -9.35 6.48 -18.82
CA ASN A 95 -10.71 6.81 -18.43
C ASN A 95 -11.35 7.64 -19.55
N ILE A 96 -12.30 7.05 -20.26
CA ILE A 96 -13.17 7.73 -21.22
C ILE A 96 -14.50 7.96 -20.51
N ASN A 97 -14.88 9.23 -20.38
CA ASN A 97 -16.04 9.64 -19.60
C ASN A 97 -17.32 9.64 -20.48
N PRO A 98 -18.41 8.97 -20.08
CA PRO A 98 -19.63 8.86 -20.86
C PRO A 98 -20.35 10.20 -21.07
N THR A 99 -20.20 11.17 -20.16
CA THR A 99 -20.77 12.51 -20.29
C THR A 99 -20.19 13.29 -21.47
N ILE A 100 -18.97 12.95 -21.90
CA ILE A 100 -18.27 13.62 -23.01
C ILE A 100 -18.36 12.79 -24.30
N TYR A 101 -18.25 11.45 -24.19
CA TYR A 101 -18.08 10.57 -25.35
C TYR A 101 -19.22 9.57 -25.58
N GLY A 102 -20.30 9.63 -24.78
CA GLY A 102 -21.44 8.71 -24.88
C GLY A 102 -21.15 7.26 -24.45
N THR A 103 -19.93 6.94 -24.01
CA THR A 103 -19.49 5.61 -23.61
C THR A 103 -18.51 5.65 -22.43
N VAL A 104 -18.48 4.58 -21.63
CA VAL A 104 -17.51 4.37 -20.56
C VAL A 104 -16.36 3.51 -21.10
N PHE A 105 -15.12 3.89 -20.81
CA PHE A 105 -13.99 2.95 -20.90
C PHE A 105 -13.01 3.18 -19.75
N GLU A 106 -12.83 2.18 -18.89
CA GLU A 106 -12.00 2.25 -17.69
C GLU A 106 -10.99 1.09 -17.62
N LYS A 107 -9.70 1.42 -17.57
CA LYS A 107 -8.61 0.49 -17.23
C LYS A 107 -7.57 1.18 -16.36
N SER A 108 -7.20 0.54 -15.25
CA SER A 108 -5.96 0.86 -14.52
C SER A 108 -4.77 0.13 -15.16
N TRP A 109 -3.55 0.58 -14.91
CA TRP A 109 -2.35 -0.12 -15.36
C TRP A 109 -2.32 -1.57 -14.82
N GLN A 110 -2.81 -1.82 -13.60
CA GLN A 110 -2.92 -3.17 -13.04
C GLN A 110 -3.81 -4.08 -13.90
N THR A 111 -4.97 -3.59 -14.37
CA THR A 111 -5.86 -4.40 -15.23
C THR A 111 -5.26 -4.67 -16.61
N MET A 112 -4.34 -3.80 -17.08
CA MET A 112 -3.62 -3.97 -18.34
C MET A 112 -2.51 -5.03 -18.25
N VAL A 113 -1.79 -5.13 -17.12
CA VAL A 113 -0.65 -6.05 -16.94
C VAL A 113 -1.03 -7.42 -16.36
N LEU A 114 -2.32 -7.67 -16.07
CA LEU A 114 -2.79 -8.98 -15.57
C LEU A 114 -2.29 -10.18 -16.40
N PRO A 115 -2.32 -10.17 -17.76
CA PRO A 115 -1.79 -11.29 -18.54
C PRO A 115 -0.30 -11.57 -18.28
N GLN A 116 0.49 -10.51 -18.07
CA GLN A 116 1.93 -10.58 -17.78
C GLN A 116 2.24 -10.90 -16.30
N LEU A 117 1.22 -10.98 -15.44
CA LEU A 117 1.29 -11.45 -14.04
C LEU A 117 0.69 -12.86 -13.86
N ASP A 118 0.64 -13.66 -14.94
CA ASP A 118 -0.02 -14.97 -15.02
C ASP A 118 -1.53 -14.96 -14.67
N GLN A 119 -2.16 -13.79 -14.68
CA GLN A 119 -3.59 -13.59 -14.41
C GLN A 119 -4.42 -13.47 -15.71
N ALA A 120 -3.99 -14.11 -16.79
CA ALA A 120 -4.71 -14.10 -18.07
C ALA A 120 -6.19 -14.58 -17.99
N PRO A 121 -6.58 -15.56 -17.14
CA PRO A 121 -7.99 -15.89 -16.94
C PRO A 121 -8.78 -14.73 -16.29
N LEU A 122 -8.19 -14.04 -15.31
CA LEU A 122 -8.80 -12.91 -14.62
C LEU A 122 -8.98 -11.70 -15.55
N ALA A 123 -7.99 -11.44 -16.42
CA ALA A 123 -8.02 -10.39 -17.42
C ALA A 123 -9.21 -10.54 -18.40
N LYS A 124 -9.63 -11.78 -18.71
CA LYS A 124 -10.80 -12.06 -19.57
C LYS A 124 -12.15 -11.82 -18.88
N LEU A 125 -12.19 -11.80 -17.55
CA LEU A 125 -13.40 -11.54 -16.77
C LEU A 125 -13.66 -10.04 -16.55
N TYR A 126 -12.65 -9.18 -16.70
CA TYR A 126 -12.77 -7.75 -16.49
C TYR A 126 -13.37 -7.04 -17.71
N ASN A 127 -14.54 -6.42 -17.53
CA ASN A 127 -15.19 -5.59 -18.54
C ASN A 127 -14.76 -4.13 -18.39
N ALA A 128 -13.96 -3.65 -19.35
CA ALA A 128 -13.50 -2.27 -19.39
C ALA A 128 -14.56 -1.25 -19.85
N ASN A 129 -15.68 -1.69 -20.45
CA ASN A 129 -16.72 -0.79 -20.99
C ASN A 129 -17.76 -0.36 -19.92
N ILE A 130 -17.46 -0.62 -18.65
CA ILE A 130 -18.25 -0.24 -17.48
C ILE A 130 -17.28 0.19 -16.38
N SER A 131 -17.75 0.97 -15.39
CA SER A 131 -16.85 1.40 -14.30
C SER A 131 -16.40 0.24 -13.43
N TRP A 132 -15.16 0.30 -12.95
CA TRP A 132 -14.46 -0.84 -12.31
C TRP A 132 -15.17 -1.36 -11.04
N PHE A 133 -15.90 -0.50 -10.33
CA PHE A 133 -16.57 -0.77 -9.05
C PHE A 133 -18.03 -1.26 -9.20
N LEU A 134 -18.52 -1.48 -10.42
CA LEU A 134 -19.87 -2.01 -10.64
C LEU A 134 -19.90 -3.54 -10.45
N ALA A 135 -21.00 -4.05 -9.91
CA ALA A 135 -21.12 -5.46 -9.52
C ALA A 135 -20.89 -6.48 -10.64
N ALA A 136 -21.09 -6.09 -11.90
CA ALA A 136 -20.76 -6.94 -13.06
C ALA A 136 -19.24 -7.21 -13.22
N ASN A 137 -18.37 -6.38 -12.63
CA ASN A 137 -16.92 -6.55 -12.57
C ASN A 137 -16.43 -7.26 -11.29
N ASP A 138 -17.28 -7.47 -10.28
CA ASP A 138 -16.91 -8.11 -9.00
C ASP A 138 -16.30 -9.51 -9.20
N VAL A 139 -16.71 -10.24 -10.25
CA VAL A 139 -16.13 -11.53 -10.65
C VAL A 139 -14.60 -11.48 -10.83
N ALA A 140 -14.07 -10.31 -11.22
CA ALA A 140 -12.65 -10.02 -11.30
C ALA A 140 -12.16 -9.19 -10.11
N THR A 141 -12.78 -8.02 -9.85
CA THR A 141 -12.22 -6.99 -8.95
C THR A 141 -12.25 -7.38 -7.46
N THR A 142 -13.00 -8.42 -7.08
CA THR A 142 -12.97 -9.00 -5.72
C THR A 142 -11.74 -9.85 -5.42
N LYS A 143 -10.96 -10.26 -6.45
CA LYS A 143 -9.84 -11.20 -6.24
C LYS A 143 -8.65 -10.48 -5.61
N GLN A 144 -8.19 -10.99 -4.47
CA GLN A 144 -6.93 -10.58 -3.86
C GLN A 144 -5.76 -11.16 -4.68
N LEU A 145 -4.82 -10.31 -5.08
CA LEU A 145 -3.65 -10.70 -5.87
C LEU A 145 -2.39 -10.54 -5.01
N PRO A 146 -1.75 -11.63 -4.53
CA PRO A 146 -0.62 -11.53 -3.60
C PRO A 146 0.57 -10.70 -4.12
N ALA A 147 0.79 -10.68 -5.44
CA ALA A 147 1.81 -9.85 -6.09
C ALA A 147 1.53 -8.34 -5.99
N MET A 148 0.30 -7.93 -5.68
CA MET A 148 -0.11 -6.52 -5.52
C MET A 148 -0.22 -6.09 -4.05
N LEU A 149 0.05 -6.99 -3.09
CA LEU A 149 -0.08 -6.75 -1.65
C LEU A 149 1.29 -6.74 -0.96
N CYS A 150 1.60 -5.71 -0.19
CA CYS A 150 2.78 -5.69 0.66
C CYS A 150 2.44 -6.31 2.02
N PRO A 151 3.05 -7.45 2.43
CA PRO A 151 2.74 -8.09 3.72
C PRO A 151 2.95 -7.23 4.97
N SER A 152 3.66 -6.10 4.92
CA SER A 152 3.78 -5.16 6.04
C SER A 152 2.54 -4.25 6.21
N ALA A 153 1.67 -4.15 5.19
CA ALA A 153 0.46 -3.32 5.20
C ALA A 153 -0.81 -4.02 5.73
N GLY A 154 -0.68 -5.24 6.24
CA GLY A 154 -1.80 -6.04 6.74
C GLY A 154 -2.71 -6.62 5.65
N SER A 155 -3.45 -7.68 6.02
CA SER A 155 -4.23 -8.53 5.10
C SER A 155 -5.74 -8.26 5.08
N SER A 156 -6.26 -7.44 5.99
CA SER A 156 -7.67 -7.09 6.09
C SER A 156 -7.79 -5.59 6.32
N ARG A 157 -8.55 -4.90 5.48
CA ARG A 157 -8.73 -3.44 5.51
C ARG A 157 -10.20 -3.12 5.44
N LEU A 158 -10.61 -2.06 6.11
CA LEU A 158 -11.99 -1.58 6.02
C LEU A 158 -12.20 -0.99 4.62
N LEU A 159 -13.34 -1.29 4.01
CA LEU A 159 -13.72 -0.73 2.70
C LEU A 159 -14.68 0.46 2.91
N PRO A 160 -14.61 1.50 2.06
CA PRO A 160 -15.51 2.64 2.13
C PRO A 160 -16.98 2.23 2.14
N THR A 161 -17.78 2.96 2.93
CA THR A 161 -19.21 2.66 3.06
C THR A 161 -19.97 3.03 1.79
N THR A 162 -21.13 2.39 1.58
CA THR A 162 -22.03 2.75 0.48
C THR A 162 -22.41 4.24 0.48
N ALA A 163 -22.45 4.89 1.65
CA ALA A 163 -22.74 6.32 1.76
C ALA A 163 -21.65 7.22 1.13
N ILE A 164 -20.37 6.89 1.30
CA ILE A 164 -19.25 7.59 0.65
C ILE A 164 -19.33 7.43 -0.87
N TYR A 165 -19.68 6.23 -1.32
CA TYR A 165 -19.94 5.96 -2.74
C TYR A 165 -21.12 6.76 -3.29
N THR A 166 -22.26 6.81 -2.59
CA THR A 166 -23.42 7.62 -2.99
C THR A 166 -23.06 9.09 -3.11
N ALA A 167 -22.21 9.62 -2.22
CA ALA A 167 -21.70 10.99 -2.28
C ALA A 167 -20.76 11.24 -3.48
N LEU A 168 -20.13 10.19 -4.04
CA LEU A 168 -19.41 10.24 -5.32
C LEU A 168 -20.31 10.07 -6.56
N GLY A 169 -21.63 9.96 -6.39
CA GLY A 169 -22.56 9.62 -7.49
C GLY A 169 -22.43 8.17 -7.97
N ARG A 170 -21.97 7.26 -7.11
CA ARG A 170 -21.68 5.85 -7.41
C ARG A 170 -22.50 4.94 -6.49
N THR A 171 -23.01 3.82 -7.00
CA THR A 171 -23.78 2.86 -6.19
C THR A 171 -23.22 1.44 -6.37
N PRO A 172 -22.22 1.02 -5.58
CA PRO A 172 -21.64 -0.31 -5.65
C PRO A 172 -22.57 -1.33 -4.99
N GLY A 173 -22.32 -2.62 -5.26
CA GLY A 173 -22.84 -3.71 -4.43
C GLY A 173 -22.21 -3.71 -3.03
N ARG A 174 -22.41 -4.79 -2.26
CA ARG A 174 -21.70 -4.99 -0.99
C ARG A 174 -20.20 -5.14 -1.30
N PRO A 175 -19.34 -4.16 -0.99
CA PRO A 175 -18.02 -4.12 -1.58
C PRO A 175 -17.08 -5.11 -0.92
N VAL A 176 -16.35 -5.86 -1.74
CA VAL A 176 -15.12 -6.58 -1.38
C VAL A 176 -14.19 -6.42 -2.57
N TRP A 177 -13.16 -5.58 -2.49
CA TRP A 177 -12.19 -5.42 -3.58
C TRP A 177 -10.83 -6.01 -3.23
N GLY A 178 -10.14 -6.50 -4.24
CA GLY A 178 -8.72 -6.80 -4.16
C GLY A 178 -7.94 -5.51 -3.90
N TYR A 179 -7.16 -5.46 -2.82
CA TYR A 179 -6.38 -4.27 -2.50
C TYR A 179 -5.15 -4.14 -3.40
N ALA A 180 -4.52 -2.97 -3.39
CA ALA A 180 -3.20 -2.75 -3.97
C ALA A 180 -2.35 -1.88 -3.03
N ASP A 181 -1.10 -2.28 -2.82
CA ASP A 181 -0.09 -1.52 -2.05
C ASP A 181 0.97 -0.85 -2.93
N TYR A 182 0.80 -0.97 -4.24
CA TYR A 182 1.74 -0.46 -5.23
C TYR A 182 0.95 0.32 -6.28
N GLY A 183 1.37 1.56 -6.51
CA GLY A 183 0.76 2.48 -7.46
C GLY A 183 1.75 2.88 -8.54
N SER A 184 1.24 3.15 -9.75
CA SER A 184 2.06 3.80 -10.77
C SER A 184 2.42 5.23 -10.36
N VAL A 185 3.60 5.66 -10.76
CA VAL A 185 4.08 7.03 -10.58
C VAL A 185 3.61 7.84 -11.80
N ASN A 186 2.44 8.49 -11.66
CA ASN A 186 1.77 9.09 -12.82
C ASN A 186 2.43 10.40 -13.28
N ALA A 187 2.86 11.22 -12.32
CA ALA A 187 3.28 12.60 -12.54
C ALA A 187 3.94 13.22 -11.30
N ALA A 188 4.75 14.25 -11.55
CA ALA A 188 5.25 15.18 -10.54
C ALA A 188 4.43 16.48 -10.65
N ARG A 189 3.79 16.89 -9.56
CA ARG A 189 2.95 18.10 -9.55
C ARG A 189 3.79 19.37 -9.42
N ASN A 190 3.21 20.52 -9.78
CA ASN A 190 3.92 21.80 -9.65
C ASN A 190 4.30 22.11 -8.18
N SER A 191 3.55 21.60 -7.21
CA SER A 191 3.91 21.55 -5.78
C SER A 191 5.27 20.89 -5.51
N LEU A 192 5.55 19.71 -6.08
CA LEU A 192 6.86 19.06 -5.97
C LEU A 192 7.95 19.88 -6.67
N PHE A 193 7.69 20.40 -7.87
CA PHE A 193 8.64 21.30 -8.56
C PHE A 193 8.90 22.61 -7.80
N THR A 194 7.91 23.13 -7.07
CA THR A 194 8.05 24.28 -6.19
C THR A 194 8.93 23.95 -4.98
N LEU A 195 8.75 22.77 -4.36
CA LEU A 195 9.66 22.25 -3.33
C LEU A 195 11.09 22.03 -3.85
N ALA A 196 11.24 21.67 -5.11
CA ALA A 196 12.54 21.52 -5.79
C ALA A 196 13.22 22.86 -6.15
N GLY A 197 12.55 24.01 -5.94
CA GLY A 197 13.04 25.31 -6.36
C GLY A 197 13.00 25.56 -7.88
N THR A 198 12.31 24.69 -8.63
CA THR A 198 12.22 24.71 -10.10
C THR A 198 10.78 24.65 -10.59
N PRO A 199 9.89 25.58 -10.15
CA PRO A 199 8.47 25.56 -10.46
C PRO A 199 8.21 25.53 -11.98
N LEU A 200 7.14 24.83 -12.35
CA LEU A 200 6.72 24.68 -13.74
C LEU A 200 6.21 26.02 -14.31
N PRO A 201 6.21 26.18 -15.65
CA PRO A 201 5.65 27.37 -16.31
C PRO A 201 4.22 27.66 -15.86
N ALA A 202 3.87 28.95 -15.72
CA ALA A 202 2.54 29.38 -15.30
C ALA A 202 1.42 28.71 -16.12
N GLY A 203 0.35 28.24 -15.44
CA GLY A 203 -0.70 27.43 -16.05
C GLY A 203 -0.45 25.90 -16.00
N THR A 204 0.79 25.46 -15.74
CA THR A 204 1.13 24.04 -15.75
C THR A 204 0.84 23.37 -14.41
N LYS A 205 -0.01 22.34 -14.42
CA LYS A 205 -0.38 21.57 -13.21
C LYS A 205 0.70 20.57 -12.78
N GLU A 206 1.34 19.92 -13.74
CA GLU A 206 2.20 18.76 -13.50
C GLU A 206 2.99 18.37 -14.75
N GLU A 207 4.07 17.61 -14.55
CA GLU A 207 4.76 16.87 -15.60
C GLU A 207 4.37 15.39 -15.51
N LEU A 208 3.93 14.79 -16.62
CA LEU A 208 3.60 13.37 -16.65
C LEU A 208 4.87 12.51 -16.72
N GLY A 209 4.92 11.49 -15.86
CA GLY A 209 5.99 10.49 -15.85
C GLY A 209 5.85 9.45 -16.97
N ALA A 210 6.66 8.39 -16.89
CA ALA A 210 6.62 7.30 -17.86
C ALA A 210 5.33 6.46 -17.81
N MET A 211 4.65 6.40 -16.67
CA MET A 211 3.28 5.85 -16.56
C MET A 211 2.24 6.97 -16.46
N GLY A 212 2.28 7.94 -17.38
CA GLY A 212 1.32 9.05 -17.44
C GLY A 212 -0.15 8.60 -17.54
N ARG A 213 -1.08 9.50 -17.24
CA ARG A 213 -2.53 9.26 -17.43
C ARG A 213 -2.94 9.59 -18.87
N GLY A 214 -3.85 8.81 -19.43
CA GLY A 214 -4.41 9.02 -20.77
C GLY A 214 -4.36 7.75 -21.62
N PRO A 215 -4.94 7.73 -22.83
CA PRO A 215 -4.92 6.57 -23.70
C PRO A 215 -3.54 6.27 -24.33
N GLY A 216 -2.63 7.25 -24.36
CA GLY A 216 -1.28 7.07 -24.87
C GLY A 216 -0.35 6.49 -23.81
N GLY A 217 0.24 5.33 -24.09
CA GLY A 217 1.42 4.84 -23.37
C GLY A 217 2.70 5.57 -23.78
N VAL A 218 3.81 5.29 -23.10
CA VAL A 218 5.13 5.90 -23.36
C VAL A 218 6.09 4.85 -23.90
N ARG A 219 6.72 5.10 -25.05
CA ARG A 219 7.77 4.21 -25.58
C ARG A 219 9.07 4.38 -24.80
N ILE A 220 9.85 3.32 -24.64
CA ILE A 220 11.16 3.39 -23.95
C ILE A 220 12.09 4.45 -24.58
N ALA A 221 12.06 4.61 -25.91
CA ALA A 221 12.83 5.64 -26.63
C ALA A 221 12.43 7.10 -26.30
N GLU A 222 11.33 7.32 -25.61
CA GLU A 222 10.91 8.64 -25.11
C GLU A 222 11.42 8.93 -23.70
N ILE A 223 11.97 7.93 -23.00
CA ILE A 223 12.56 8.05 -21.65
C ILE A 223 14.01 8.52 -21.79
N ARG A 224 14.18 9.82 -22.02
CA ARG A 224 15.49 10.46 -22.29
C ARG A 224 16.30 10.78 -21.03
N ASP A 225 15.70 10.59 -19.86
CA ASP A 225 16.33 10.85 -18.55
C ASP A 225 17.10 9.62 -18.03
N GLY A 226 16.99 8.50 -18.78
CA GLY A 226 17.61 7.21 -18.49
C GLY A 226 16.62 6.24 -17.87
N THR A 227 16.51 5.03 -18.43
CA THR A 227 15.56 4.02 -17.92
C THR A 227 15.87 3.59 -16.48
N SER A 228 17.14 3.60 -16.09
CA SER A 228 17.59 3.34 -14.71
C SER A 228 17.38 4.51 -13.74
N ASN A 229 16.80 5.62 -14.21
CA ASN A 229 16.60 6.88 -13.48
C ASN A 229 15.14 7.38 -13.53
N THR A 230 14.22 6.69 -14.20
CA THR A 230 12.79 7.07 -14.24
C THR A 230 11.94 6.05 -13.49
N LEU A 231 11.11 6.50 -12.55
CA LEU A 231 10.22 5.66 -11.75
C LEU A 231 8.97 5.25 -12.54
N LEU A 232 8.55 3.99 -12.39
CA LEU A 232 7.31 3.46 -12.95
C LEU A 232 6.26 3.15 -11.87
N ILE A 233 6.65 2.39 -10.85
CA ILE A 233 5.78 1.96 -9.73
C ILE A 233 6.48 2.32 -8.42
N GLY A 234 5.73 2.79 -7.43
CA GLY A 234 6.19 2.91 -6.04
C GLY A 234 5.23 2.27 -5.04
N GLU A 235 5.67 2.13 -3.80
CA GLU A 235 4.81 1.77 -2.67
C GLU A 235 3.85 2.92 -2.32
N ASP A 236 2.57 2.62 -2.29
CA ASP A 236 1.46 3.45 -1.82
C ASP A 236 0.52 2.52 -1.03
N ALA A 237 1.05 2.11 0.12
CA ALA A 237 0.62 0.95 0.88
C ALA A 237 -0.48 1.27 1.91
N GLY A 238 -1.26 0.26 2.26
CA GLY A 238 -2.32 0.33 3.27
C GLY A 238 -3.66 0.85 2.75
N ARG A 239 -3.75 1.31 1.50
CA ARG A 239 -5.01 1.75 0.88
C ARG A 239 -6.05 0.61 0.85
N PRO A 240 -7.35 0.89 1.01
CA PRO A 240 -7.99 2.21 1.18
C PRO A 240 -7.94 2.80 2.59
N THR A 241 -7.39 2.12 3.59
CA THR A 241 -7.32 2.68 4.96
C THR A 241 -6.39 3.89 4.96
N GLN A 242 -6.83 4.99 5.54
CA GLN A 242 -6.02 6.20 5.68
C GLN A 242 -4.95 6.01 6.76
N PHE A 243 -3.68 6.17 6.36
CA PHE A 243 -2.55 6.27 7.28
C PHE A 243 -1.97 7.69 7.28
N ILE A 244 -1.52 8.15 8.46
CA ILE A 244 -0.80 9.41 8.68
C ILE A 244 0.40 9.07 9.56
N GLY A 245 1.62 9.34 9.07
CA GLY A 245 2.87 9.09 9.81
C GLY A 245 3.00 7.66 10.38
N GLY A 246 2.60 6.64 9.62
CA GLY A 246 2.66 5.23 10.04
C GLY A 246 1.49 4.72 10.91
N LYS A 247 0.47 5.55 11.18
CA LYS A 247 -0.69 5.18 12.02
C LYS A 247 -2.00 5.41 11.28
N GLU A 248 -3.03 4.61 11.56
CA GLU A 248 -4.38 4.88 11.05
C GLU A 248 -4.89 6.25 11.50
N GLY A 249 -5.58 6.96 10.62
CA GLY A 249 -6.07 8.32 10.86
C GLY A 249 -7.35 8.62 10.08
N LEU A 250 -7.83 9.87 10.19
CA LEU A 250 -8.95 10.36 9.39
C LEU A 250 -8.43 11.24 8.25
N ASN A 251 -9.05 11.18 7.07
CA ASN A 251 -8.61 11.98 5.93
C ASN A 251 -8.72 13.48 6.25
N PRO A 252 -7.61 14.26 6.18
CA PRO A 252 -7.59 15.65 6.59
C PRO A 252 -8.03 16.63 5.49
N ARG A 253 -8.29 16.15 4.25
CA ARG A 253 -8.48 17.00 3.07
C ARG A 253 -9.89 17.57 2.99
N VAL A 254 -10.10 18.73 3.61
CA VAL A 254 -11.38 19.48 3.56
C VAL A 254 -11.89 19.60 2.12
N GLY A 255 -13.17 19.28 1.90
CA GLY A 255 -13.80 19.29 0.58
C GLY A 255 -13.62 18.01 -0.25
N ASN A 256 -12.81 17.04 0.23
CA ASN A 256 -12.82 15.67 -0.31
C ASN A 256 -14.02 14.88 0.24
N VAL A 257 -14.53 13.90 -0.54
CA VAL A 257 -15.64 13.03 -0.09
C VAL A 257 -15.27 12.15 1.11
N ALA A 258 -14.00 11.79 1.24
CA ALA A 258 -13.48 10.97 2.34
C ALA A 258 -13.10 11.81 3.57
N PHE A 259 -13.24 13.14 3.53
CA PHE A 259 -12.89 14.03 4.63
C PHE A 259 -13.53 13.61 5.96
N GLY A 260 -12.70 13.48 7.01
CA GLY A 260 -13.16 13.02 8.33
C GLY A 260 -13.51 11.53 8.42
N THR A 261 -13.28 10.75 7.38
CA THR A 261 -13.46 9.28 7.35
C THR A 261 -12.11 8.57 7.42
N PRO A 262 -12.04 7.28 7.82
CA PRO A 262 -10.78 6.52 7.90
C PRO A 262 -10.28 5.98 6.55
N TYR A 263 -10.68 6.60 5.43
CA TYR A 263 -10.37 6.15 4.08
C TYR A 263 -9.56 7.20 3.31
N THR A 264 -8.69 6.74 2.42
CA THR A 264 -8.08 7.59 1.39
C THR A 264 -9.14 8.14 0.43
N ALA A 265 -8.83 9.19 -0.31
CA ALA A 265 -9.68 9.76 -1.34
C ALA A 265 -9.92 8.79 -2.51
N ASP A 266 -8.92 7.96 -2.82
CA ASP A 266 -8.94 7.00 -3.93
C ASP A 266 -7.94 5.84 -3.75
N GLY A 267 -7.78 4.99 -4.78
CA GLY A 267 -6.89 3.83 -4.76
C GLY A 267 -7.48 2.62 -4.03
N TRP A 268 -8.81 2.48 -4.05
CA TRP A 268 -9.53 1.58 -3.14
C TRP A 268 -9.49 0.10 -3.52
N GLY A 269 -8.95 -0.23 -4.69
CA GLY A 269 -8.62 -1.57 -5.12
C GLY A 269 -7.64 -1.56 -6.28
N TRP A 270 -7.09 -2.72 -6.66
CA TRP A 270 -6.14 -2.81 -7.78
C TRP A 270 -6.77 -2.45 -9.14
N ALA A 271 -8.07 -2.71 -9.30
CA ALA A 271 -8.80 -2.34 -10.52
C ALA A 271 -9.17 -0.86 -10.59
N ASP A 272 -8.95 -0.09 -9.51
CA ASP A 272 -9.25 1.33 -9.50
C ASP A 272 -8.35 2.08 -10.49
N ILE A 273 -8.98 2.83 -11.39
CA ILE A 273 -8.29 3.75 -12.31
C ILE A 273 -7.47 4.81 -11.57
N ASN A 274 -7.71 5.02 -10.27
CA ASN A 274 -6.91 5.88 -9.40
C ASN A 274 -5.87 5.10 -8.56
N SER A 275 -5.59 3.83 -8.87
CA SER A 275 -4.58 3.01 -8.18
C SER A 275 -3.14 3.34 -8.65
N GLY A 276 -2.82 4.62 -8.69
CA GLY A 276 -1.54 5.22 -9.05
C GLY A 276 -1.56 6.71 -8.71
N PHE A 277 -0.45 7.25 -8.22
CA PHE A 277 -0.39 8.52 -7.52
C PHE A 277 0.31 9.63 -8.33
N SER A 278 0.22 10.87 -7.87
CA SER A 278 0.99 11.99 -8.42
C SER A 278 1.54 12.78 -7.27
N ILE A 279 2.86 12.89 -7.22
CA ILE A 279 3.54 13.38 -6.02
C ILE A 279 3.31 14.88 -5.92
N ASP A 280 2.51 15.28 -4.94
CA ASP A 280 2.25 16.65 -4.51
C ASP A 280 3.10 16.99 -3.25
N GLY A 281 3.38 15.99 -2.41
CA GLY A 281 3.95 16.13 -1.08
C GLY A 281 2.90 16.56 -0.05
N ALA A 282 3.20 16.37 1.23
CA ALA A 282 2.27 16.61 2.34
C ALA A 282 2.94 17.25 3.56
N ASN A 283 2.13 17.57 4.57
CA ASN A 283 2.62 17.88 5.91
C ASN A 283 2.57 16.66 6.85
N ILE A 284 3.11 16.82 8.07
CA ILE A 284 3.15 15.76 9.08
C ILE A 284 1.77 15.34 9.63
N LEU A 285 0.72 16.10 9.31
CA LEU A 285 -0.68 15.77 9.61
C LEU A 285 -1.37 15.06 8.42
N GLY A 286 -0.61 14.68 7.40
CA GLY A 286 -1.10 13.96 6.22
C GLY A 286 -1.90 14.80 5.22
N LEU A 287 -1.99 16.12 5.43
CA LEU A 287 -2.62 17.02 4.47
C LEU A 287 -1.65 17.27 3.31
N GLN A 288 -2.07 16.96 2.09
CA GLN A 288 -1.31 17.19 0.88
C GLN A 288 -1.22 18.67 0.51
N ASN A 289 -0.13 19.03 -0.15
CA ASN A 289 -0.07 20.19 -1.02
C ASN A 289 -1.09 20.04 -2.16
N ASN A 290 -1.42 21.14 -2.83
CA ASN A 290 -2.40 21.10 -3.89
C ASN A 290 -1.97 21.96 -5.08
N THR A 291 -1.84 21.34 -6.25
CA THR A 291 -1.77 22.08 -7.51
C THR A 291 -3.13 22.11 -8.21
N SER A 292 -3.67 23.31 -8.42
CA SER A 292 -4.97 23.53 -9.09
C SER A 292 -4.95 23.09 -10.56
N GLY A 293 -6.14 23.03 -11.20
CA GLY A 293 -6.24 22.83 -12.64
C GLY A 293 -5.54 23.90 -13.49
N SER A 294 -5.29 25.09 -12.93
CA SER A 294 -4.58 26.22 -13.54
C SER A 294 -3.12 26.33 -13.10
N GLY A 295 -2.55 25.29 -12.47
CA GLY A 295 -1.14 25.29 -12.04
C GLY A 295 -0.83 26.11 -10.79
N VAL A 296 -1.83 26.69 -10.12
CA VAL A 296 -1.66 27.44 -8.87
C VAL A 296 -1.35 26.46 -7.73
N VAL A 297 -0.25 26.70 -7.03
CA VAL A 297 0.24 25.83 -5.95
C VAL A 297 -0.18 26.37 -4.59
N THR A 298 -0.74 25.50 -3.75
CA THR A 298 -0.93 25.73 -2.31
C THR A 298 -0.03 24.78 -1.54
N MET A 299 0.91 25.34 -0.79
CA MET A 299 1.85 24.58 0.04
C MET A 299 1.35 24.50 1.49
N VAL A 300 1.38 23.30 2.06
CA VAL A 300 1.08 23.01 3.47
C VAL A 300 2.21 22.27 4.18
N GLY A 301 3.13 21.63 3.42
CA GLY A 301 4.28 20.91 3.95
C GLY A 301 5.27 20.44 2.89
N ASN A 302 6.37 19.83 3.34
CA ASN A 302 7.50 19.39 2.52
C ASN A 302 7.83 17.89 2.68
N CYS A 303 6.94 17.10 3.27
CA CYS A 303 7.14 15.66 3.44
C CYS A 303 6.76 14.91 2.17
N LEU A 304 7.69 14.17 1.59
CA LEU A 304 7.54 13.53 0.28
C LEU A 304 7.26 12.02 0.33
N MET A 305 7.49 11.39 1.49
CA MET A 305 7.29 9.95 1.70
C MET A 305 6.82 9.68 3.13
N ASN A 306 6.01 8.63 3.31
CA ASN A 306 5.59 8.07 4.61
C ASN A 306 4.78 9.01 5.54
N CYS A 307 4.37 10.21 5.09
CA CYS A 307 3.48 11.09 5.84
C CYS A 307 1.99 10.82 5.63
N THR A 308 1.58 10.36 4.44
CA THR A 308 0.21 9.94 4.11
C THR A 308 0.25 8.93 2.96
N ASN A 309 -0.71 8.01 2.91
CA ASN A 309 -0.93 7.08 1.79
C ASN A 309 -2.13 7.49 0.92
N ASP A 310 -2.59 8.74 1.03
CA ASP A 310 -3.70 9.24 0.25
C ASP A 310 -3.23 9.68 -1.14
N SER A 311 -2.96 8.71 -2.03
CA SER A 311 -2.36 8.98 -3.35
C SER A 311 -0.97 9.64 -3.24
N GLU A 312 -0.12 9.12 -2.35
CA GLU A 312 1.24 9.59 -2.08
C GLU A 312 2.18 8.42 -1.75
N ILE A 313 3.50 8.65 -1.80
CA ILE A 313 4.49 7.59 -1.50
C ILE A 313 4.37 7.17 -0.03
N PHE A 314 4.02 5.91 0.19
CA PHE A 314 3.86 5.36 1.53
C PHE A 314 4.29 3.90 1.63
N SER A 315 5.23 3.63 2.53
CA SER A 315 5.72 2.31 2.87
C SER A 315 5.70 2.09 4.38
N PHE A 316 5.45 0.85 4.79
CA PHE A 316 5.62 0.43 6.19
C PHE A 316 7.08 0.07 6.53
N HIS A 317 8.00 0.22 5.57
CA HIS A 317 9.42 -0.02 5.76
C HIS A 317 10.14 1.24 6.25
N ASN A 318 10.95 1.12 7.30
CA ASN A 318 11.66 2.25 7.89
C ASN A 318 12.62 2.94 6.90
N GLY A 319 12.52 4.26 6.80
CA GLY A 319 13.52 5.13 6.18
C GLY A 319 13.36 5.39 4.67
N GLY A 320 12.27 4.94 4.04
CA GLY A 320 12.07 5.08 2.60
C GLY A 320 10.98 4.18 2.05
N ALA A 321 10.96 4.01 0.73
CA ALA A 321 10.01 3.17 0.01
C ALA A 321 10.70 2.42 -1.15
N GLN A 322 10.13 1.28 -1.57
CA GLN A 322 10.60 0.55 -2.75
C GLN A 322 9.96 1.10 -4.03
N PHE A 323 10.73 1.12 -5.12
CA PHE A 323 10.28 1.57 -6.44
C PHE A 323 10.80 0.67 -7.56
N VAL A 324 9.97 0.49 -8.59
CA VAL A 324 10.35 -0.05 -9.91
C VAL A 324 10.79 1.10 -10.81
N LEU A 325 11.92 0.95 -11.48
CA LEU A 325 12.40 1.91 -12.50
C LEU A 325 12.10 1.41 -13.91
N ALA A 326 12.27 2.27 -14.91
CA ALA A 326 11.91 2.00 -16.30
C ALA A 326 12.80 0.96 -17.01
N ASP A 327 13.88 0.50 -16.36
CA ASP A 327 14.66 -0.69 -16.73
C ASP A 327 14.15 -1.99 -16.06
N GLY A 328 13.04 -1.92 -15.31
CA GLY A 328 12.50 -3.03 -14.54
C GLY A 328 13.33 -3.43 -13.31
N SER A 329 14.35 -2.64 -12.92
CA SER A 329 15.07 -2.81 -11.66
C SER A 329 14.23 -2.32 -10.47
N VAL A 330 14.57 -2.77 -9.25
CA VAL A 330 13.89 -2.34 -8.02
C VAL A 330 14.89 -1.77 -7.04
N ARG A 331 14.70 -0.50 -6.67
CA ARG A 331 15.53 0.23 -5.70
C ARG A 331 14.71 0.67 -4.49
N PHE A 332 15.36 0.70 -3.35
CA PHE A 332 14.82 1.34 -2.14
C PHE A 332 15.34 2.77 -2.10
N ILE A 333 14.43 3.74 -2.13
CA ILE A 333 14.77 5.16 -2.15
C ILE A 333 14.52 5.74 -0.76
N SER A 334 15.49 6.51 -0.26
CA SER A 334 15.44 7.12 1.06
C SER A 334 14.33 8.18 1.16
N GLN A 335 13.62 8.21 2.29
CA GLN A 335 12.66 9.28 2.59
C GLN A 335 13.32 10.66 2.74
N ASN A 336 14.65 10.70 2.91
CA ASN A 336 15.45 11.93 3.01
C ASN A 336 15.94 12.42 1.63
N LEU A 337 15.46 11.83 0.53
CA LEU A 337 15.80 12.26 -0.83
C LEU A 337 15.40 13.73 -1.05
N SER A 338 16.23 14.49 -1.77
CA SER A 338 15.90 15.89 -2.07
C SER A 338 14.66 16.01 -2.97
N PRO A 339 13.82 17.05 -2.82
CA PRO A 339 12.67 17.27 -3.70
C PRO A 339 13.07 17.39 -5.18
N ALA A 340 14.22 17.99 -5.47
CA ALA A 340 14.74 18.11 -6.84
C ALA A 340 15.13 16.76 -7.44
N THR A 341 15.79 15.89 -6.67
CA THR A 341 16.09 14.52 -7.11
C THR A 341 14.81 13.71 -7.32
N LEU A 342 13.82 13.81 -6.41
CA LEU A 342 12.55 13.11 -6.59
C LEU A 342 11.78 13.61 -7.82
N ALA A 343 11.74 14.92 -8.07
CA ALA A 343 11.12 15.48 -9.28
C ALA A 343 11.76 14.94 -10.57
N ALA A 344 13.10 14.90 -10.60
CA ALA A 344 13.90 14.37 -11.70
C ALA A 344 13.76 12.84 -11.90
N LEU A 345 13.47 12.09 -10.85
CA LEU A 345 13.19 10.64 -10.94
C LEU A 345 11.80 10.35 -11.52
N VAL A 346 10.87 11.31 -11.46
CA VAL A 346 9.50 11.17 -11.99
C VAL A 346 9.43 11.58 -13.45
N THR A 347 10.28 12.51 -13.88
CA THR A 347 10.39 12.96 -15.26
C THR A 347 10.96 11.85 -16.18
N LYS A 348 10.68 12.01 -17.47
CA LYS A 348 11.08 11.09 -18.53
C LYS A 348 11.76 11.78 -19.72
N GLY A 349 11.91 13.10 -19.68
CA GLY A 349 12.45 13.85 -20.82
C GLY A 349 13.02 15.24 -20.54
N LYS A 350 13.31 15.58 -19.28
CA LYS A 350 13.94 16.87 -18.92
C LYS A 350 15.47 16.86 -18.98
N LYS A 351 16.05 15.67 -19.21
CA LYS A 351 17.50 15.36 -19.25
C LYS A 351 18.21 15.64 -17.92
N ASP A 352 17.52 15.37 -16.82
CA ASP A 352 18.05 15.55 -15.48
C ASP A 352 19.18 14.52 -15.22
N LEU A 353 20.43 15.00 -15.12
CA LEU A 353 21.58 14.14 -14.81
C LEU A 353 21.64 13.88 -13.31
N LEU A 354 21.37 12.63 -12.92
CA LEU A 354 21.38 12.20 -11.52
C LEU A 354 22.65 11.41 -11.19
N GLY A 355 23.17 11.64 -9.98
CA GLY A 355 24.19 10.78 -9.35
C GLY A 355 23.56 9.52 -8.75
N GLU A 356 24.25 8.86 -7.82
CA GLU A 356 23.64 7.79 -7.02
C GLU A 356 22.64 8.37 -6.00
N PHE A 357 21.52 7.65 -5.77
CA PHE A 357 20.37 8.06 -4.95
C PHE A 357 19.70 6.86 -4.26
#